data_AF-A0A165SW53-F1
#
_entry.id   AF-A0A165SW53-F1
#
_cell.length_a   1.000
_cell.length_b   1.000
_cell.length_c   1.000
_cell.angle_alpha   90.00
_cell.angle_beta   90.00
_cell.angle_gamma   90.00
#
_symmetry.space_group_name_H-M   'P 1'
#
loop_
_entity.id
_entity.type
_entity.pdbx_description
1 polymer ?
#
loop_
_entity_poly.entity_id
_entity_poly.type
_entity_poly.pdbx_seq_one_letter_code
_entity_poly.pdbx_strand_id
1 'polypeptide(L)'
;MKPYTVEHVAELAKQGRKHIAVISPAFSADCIETLEEINGEIREAFEHAGGESFTYIPCLNDDDAHIAALMAVIGDNLAGWIR
;
A
#
# COMPACT_ATOMS: atom_id res chain seq x y z
N MET A 1 8.48 -3.39 14.86
CA MET A 1 7.17 -4.06 15.10
C MET A 1 7.20 -5.40 14.38
N LYS A 2 6.49 -6.42 14.88
CA LYS A 2 6.37 -7.75 14.24
C LYS A 2 4.89 -8.06 13.99
N PRO A 3 4.55 -8.91 13.01
CA PRO A 3 5.45 -9.62 12.09
C PRO A 3 6.05 -8.72 11.00
N TYR A 4 7.16 -9.15 10.40
CA TYR A 4 7.73 -8.49 9.22
C TYR A 4 6.93 -8.87 7.98
N THR A 5 6.58 -7.90 7.14
CA THR A 5 5.71 -8.13 5.97
C THR A 5 6.29 -9.18 5.01
N VAL A 6 7.60 -9.15 4.77
CA VAL A 6 8.31 -10.13 3.92
C VAL A 6 8.16 -11.57 4.43
N GLU A 7 8.27 -11.78 5.74
CA GLU A 7 8.08 -13.10 6.36
C GLU A 7 6.61 -13.53 6.30
N HIS A 8 5.71 -12.56 6.51
CA HIS A 8 4.28 -12.83 6.56
C HIS A 8 3.72 -13.25 5.20
N VAL A 9 4.08 -12.57 4.11
CA VAL A 9 3.60 -12.96 2.77
C VAL A 9 4.13 -14.33 2.34
N ALA A 10 5.38 -14.65 2.67
CA ALA A 10 5.94 -15.97 2.39
C ALA A 10 5.19 -17.07 3.16
N GLU A 11 4.80 -16.80 4.41
CA GLU A 11 3.98 -17.73 5.20
C GLU A 11 2.57 -17.88 4.60
N LEU A 12 1.93 -16.79 4.15
CA LEU A 12 0.64 -16.87 3.47
C LEU A 12 0.68 -17.76 2.22
N ALA A 13 1.74 -17.64 1.41
CA ALA A 13 1.95 -18.50 0.24
C ALA A 13 2.09 -19.98 0.62
N LYS A 14 2.87 -20.29 1.66
CA LYS A 14 3.05 -21.65 2.20
C LYS A 14 1.74 -22.23 2.75
N GLN A 15 0.85 -21.40 3.27
CA GLN A 15 -0.49 -21.77 3.72
C GLN A 15 -1.50 -21.94 2.57
N GLY A 16 -1.06 -21.80 1.31
CA GLY A 16 -1.88 -22.01 0.13
C GLY A 16 -2.64 -20.77 -0.35
N ARG A 17 -2.35 -19.58 0.19
CA ARG A 17 -2.85 -18.32 -0.42
C ARG A 17 -2.05 -18.05 -1.69
N LYS A 18 -2.63 -18.33 -2.84
CA LYS A 18 -1.97 -18.20 -4.15
C LYS A 18 -2.09 -16.82 -4.77
N HIS A 19 -3.08 -16.03 -4.37
CA HIS A 19 -3.33 -14.72 -4.96
C HIS A 19 -3.54 -13.69 -3.84
N ILE A 20 -2.77 -12.61 -3.87
CA ILE A 20 -2.90 -11.49 -2.92
C ILE A 20 -2.88 -10.15 -3.64
N ALA A 21 -3.54 -9.18 -3.04
CA ALA A 21 -3.42 -7.77 -3.39
C ALA A 21 -2.88 -7.00 -2.18
N VAL A 22 -1.96 -6.07 -2.41
CA VAL A 22 -1.26 -5.32 -1.36
C VAL A 22 -1.47 -3.83 -1.55
N ILE A 23 -1.84 -3.15 -0.47
CA ILE A 23 -1.94 -1.68 -0.37
C ILE A 23 -0.93 -1.17 0.67
N SER A 24 -0.48 0.07 0.49
CA SER A 24 0.41 0.78 1.43
C SER A 24 -0.34 1.93 2.11
N PRO A 25 -1.25 1.67 3.08
CA PRO A 25 -2.21 2.66 3.57
C PRO A 25 -1.59 3.82 4.36
N ALA A 26 -0.33 3.69 4.77
CA ALA A 26 0.41 4.76 5.43
C ALA A 26 1.05 5.75 4.43
N PHE A 27 0.92 5.51 3.13
CA PHE A 27 1.49 6.32 2.05
C PHE A 27 0.37 6.85 1.16
N SER A 28 0.35 8.16 0.96
CA SER A 28 -0.60 8.81 0.05
C SER A 28 -0.09 8.82 -1.39
N ALA A 29 1.22 8.78 -1.58
CA ALA A 29 1.89 8.74 -2.88
C ALA A 29 3.00 7.69 -2.87
N ASP A 30 3.30 7.15 -4.06
CA ASP A 30 4.35 6.17 -4.23
C ASP A 30 5.74 6.78 -4.04
N CYS A 31 6.62 6.01 -3.40
CA CYS A 31 8.00 6.38 -3.10
C CYS A 31 8.92 5.16 -3.24
N ILE A 32 10.19 5.31 -2.86
CA ILE A 32 11.18 4.23 -2.99
C ILE A 32 10.73 3.00 -2.19
N GLU A 33 10.25 3.21 -0.97
CA GLU A 33 9.79 2.13 -0.09
C GLU A 33 8.59 1.37 -0.70
N THR A 34 7.64 2.06 -1.33
CA THR A 34 6.46 1.38 -1.90
C THR A 34 6.77 0.63 -3.19
N LEU A 35 7.67 1.16 -4.01
CA LEU A 35 8.01 0.58 -5.32
C LEU A 35 9.08 -0.50 -5.25
N GLU A 36 10.16 -0.28 -4.49
CA GLU A 36 11.29 -1.22 -4.43
C GLU A 36 11.09 -2.26 -3.33
N GLU A 37 10.73 -1.85 -2.10
CA GLU A 37 10.62 -2.80 -0.98
C GLU A 37 9.28 -3.56 -1.02
N ILE A 38 8.15 -2.86 -1.17
CA ILE A 38 6.83 -3.49 -1.12
C ILE A 38 6.48 -4.19 -2.44
N ASN A 39 6.59 -3.47 -3.56
CA ASN A 39 6.25 -4.05 -4.85
C ASN A 39 7.35 -4.96 -5.42
N GLY A 40 8.61 -4.76 -5.01
CA GLY A 40 9.75 -5.61 -5.37
C GLY A 40 9.98 -6.73 -4.35
N GLU A 41 10.68 -6.45 -3.25
CA GLU A 41 11.17 -7.48 -2.32
C GLU A 41 10.06 -8.36 -1.72
N ILE A 42 8.95 -7.75 -1.28
CA ILE A 42 7.82 -8.49 -0.68
C ILE A 42 7.10 -9.34 -1.74
N ARG A 43 6.95 -8.83 -2.98
CA ARG A 43 6.43 -9.61 -4.10
C ARG A 43 7.30 -10.83 -4.36
N GLU A 44 8.61 -10.64 -4.48
CA GLU A 44 9.56 -11.73 -4.69
C GLU A 44 9.47 -12.78 -3.59
N ALA A 45 9.38 -12.36 -2.32
CA ALA A 45 9.24 -13.29 -1.20
C ALA A 45 7.94 -14.13 -1.27
N PHE A 46 6.83 -13.54 -1.71
CA PHE A 46 5.57 -14.24 -1.92
C PHE A 46 5.65 -15.27 -3.06
N GLU A 47 6.18 -14.85 -4.22
CA GLU A 47 6.30 -15.69 -5.42
C GLU A 47 7.28 -16.85 -5.18
N HIS A 48 8.45 -16.60 -4.57
CA HIS A 48 9.41 -17.65 -4.22
C HIS A 48 8.87 -18.67 -3.20
N ALA A 49 7.94 -18.26 -2.34
CA ALA A 49 7.27 -19.15 -1.39
C ALA A 49 6.11 -19.95 -2.01
N GLY A 50 5.88 -19.82 -3.33
CA GLY A 50 4.87 -20.56 -4.08
C GLY A 50 3.55 -19.81 -4.27
N GLY A 51 3.54 -18.50 -4.08
CA GLY A 51 2.46 -17.62 -4.52
C GLY A 51 2.42 -17.52 -6.06
N GLU A 52 1.25 -17.22 -6.62
CA GLU A 52 1.02 -17.20 -8.08
C GLU A 52 0.67 -15.81 -8.61
N SER A 53 -0.07 -15.00 -7.83
CA SER A 53 -0.42 -13.64 -8.22
C SER A 53 -0.22 -12.66 -7.07
N PHE A 54 0.60 -11.66 -7.32
CA PHE A 54 0.81 -10.52 -6.44
C PHE A 54 0.37 -9.25 -7.15
N THR A 55 -0.70 -8.64 -6.68
CA THR A 55 -1.21 -7.37 -7.23
C THR A 55 -0.82 -6.24 -6.29
N TYR A 56 0.14 -5.43 -6.71
CA TYR A 56 0.39 -4.16 -6.04
C TYR A 56 -0.68 -3.15 -6.46
N ILE A 57 -1.36 -2.56 -5.48
CA ILE A 57 -2.30 -1.47 -5.68
C ILE A 57 -1.51 -0.17 -5.43
N PRO A 58 -1.32 0.69 -6.45
CA PRO A 58 -0.61 1.94 -6.30
C PRO A 58 -1.19 2.80 -5.19
N CYS A 59 -0.35 3.68 -4.65
CA CYS A 59 -0.83 4.71 -3.75
C CYS A 59 -1.84 5.62 -4.47
N LEU A 60 -2.57 6.43 -3.70
CA LEU A 60 -3.59 7.31 -4.27
C LEU A 60 -3.01 8.35 -5.24
N ASN A 61 -1.75 8.74 -5.06
CA ASN A 61 -1.00 9.61 -5.96
C ASN A 61 -1.79 10.89 -6.29
N ASP A 62 -1.88 11.25 -7.57
CA ASP A 62 -2.56 12.42 -8.10
C ASP A 62 -4.02 12.15 -8.53
N ASP A 63 -4.63 11.08 -8.05
CA ASP A 63 -6.05 10.78 -8.33
C ASP A 63 -6.96 11.93 -7.88
N ASP A 64 -7.89 12.35 -8.74
CA ASP A 64 -8.81 13.45 -8.50
C ASP A 64 -9.62 13.26 -7.20
N ALA A 65 -10.01 12.03 -6.87
CA ALA A 65 -10.76 11.74 -5.66
C ALA A 65 -9.89 11.91 -4.39
N HIS A 66 -8.60 11.60 -4.47
CA HIS A 66 -7.66 11.82 -3.37
C HIS A 66 -7.41 13.30 -3.12
N ILE A 67 -7.21 14.07 -4.20
CA ILE A 67 -7.08 15.53 -4.11
C ILE A 67 -8.37 16.14 -3.52
N ALA A 68 -9.55 15.71 -4.00
CA ALA A 68 -10.82 16.16 -3.47
C ALA A 68 -10.99 15.85 -1.97
N ALA A 69 -10.56 14.66 -1.52
CA ALA A 69 -10.60 14.29 -0.11
C ALA A 69 -9.70 15.20 0.75
N LEU A 70 -8.47 15.49 0.29
CA LEU A 70 -7.56 16.41 0.98
C LEU A 70 -8.14 17.83 1.04
N MET A 71 -8.71 18.32 -0.06
CA MET A 71 -9.33 19.63 -0.14
C MET A 71 -10.53 19.77 0.81
N ALA A 72 -11.33 18.71 0.98
CA ALA A 72 -12.43 18.70 1.95
C ALA A 72 -11.91 18.85 3.38
N VAL A 73 -10.89 18.07 3.77
CA VAL A 73 -10.26 18.18 5.10
C VAL A 73 -9.67 19.57 5.33
N ILE A 74 -8.98 20.14 4.33
CA ILE A 74 -8.43 21.50 4.42
C ILE A 74 -9.57 22.52 4.61
N GLY A 75 -10.63 22.43 3.82
CA GLY A 75 -11.79 23.32 3.91
C GLY A 75 -12.43 23.32 5.31
N ASP A 76 -12.66 22.13 5.86
CA ASP A 76 -13.23 21.95 7.21
C ASP A 76 -12.32 22.57 8.29
N ASN A 77 -11.00 22.43 8.16
CA ASN A 77 -10.03 22.95 9.14
C ASN A 77 -9.78 24.46 9.00
N LEU A 78 -10.01 25.04 7.83
CA LEU A 78 -9.88 26.49 7.59
C LEU A 78 -11.13 27.29 7.99
N ALA A 79 -12.28 26.64 8.20
CA ALA A 79 -13.53 27.31 8.58
C ALA A 79 -13.43 28.15 9.87
N GLY A 80 -12.49 27.80 10.77
CA GLY A 80 -12.21 28.59 11.97
C GLY A 80 -11.33 29.84 11.76
N TRP A 81 -10.71 29.98 10.58
CA TRP A 81 -9.68 30.97 10.28
C TRP A 81 -10.13 32.01 9.25
N ILE A 82 -11.03 31.61 8.35
CA ILE A 82 -11.56 32.47 7.29
C ILE A 82 -12.94 32.96 7.74
N ARG A 83 -12.97 34.15 8.35
CA ARG A 83 -14.21 34.91 8.61
C ARG A 83 -14.49 35.88 7.47
#